data_AF-A0A6M1UD19-F1
#
_entry.id   AF-A0A6M1UD19-F1
#
_cell.length_a   1.000
_cell.length_b   1.000
_cell.length_c   1.000
_cell.angle_alpha   90.00
_cell.angle_beta   90.00
_cell.angle_gamma   90.00
#
_symmetry.space_group_name_H-M   'P 1'
#
loop_
_entity.id
_entity.type
_entity.pdbx_description
1 polymer ?
#
loop_
_entity_poly.entity_id
_entity_poly.type
_entity_poly.pdbx_seq_one_letter_code
_entity_poly.pdbx_strand_id
1 'polypeptide(L)'
;MGLTNLLGTDGKCEDTSKFTYTGGTAALDSTRKTNGNNSIKVAKSSTTTTVDPQAPKRIYPAVGEYYIAIADLYSENLASAVYMSAFTSGVTQVVKSVTSTSSSSYSATTTGQFVPIIRAWQVTAVTTPGVSYFYPRALHNGTTGAKFNVDSFRVYKISQAQYDALPTNVDLATAQAIAAQYPYTDYVTGNTFDRTDLFVWDTMDQFTWDEIGIFNGQGSAAVTFTTSGTAVRVEIGTAGATIEVTTDGSVYAFKRNIARDMRDYLPKYYSDSAVVENLIEREAGELQVLNAEIQSVLDQFFVDYAMHGLDRWEKIYGIPTDYTKTIEQRRAAIKARQRATGTTTLDMLYNLARTYYNVEITENPANYEIIINGVGTNGIPPNLDEFKAIVRDVVPAHLAVTFTFGSLYWLDLDAAVVTFNTAETKSWDQFETSTF
;
A
#
# COMPACT_ATOMS: atom_id res chain seq x y z
N MET A 1 6.73 -5.66 -7.57
CA MET A 1 5.56 -6.43 -7.07
C MET A 1 6.00 -7.07 -5.76
N GLY A 2 5.25 -6.88 -4.68
CA GLY A 2 5.55 -7.50 -3.38
C GLY A 2 5.50 -9.03 -3.46
N LEU A 3 6.25 -9.70 -2.58
CA LEU A 3 6.21 -11.15 -2.44
C LEU A 3 4.98 -11.55 -1.62
N THR A 4 4.07 -12.29 -2.24
CA THR A 4 2.80 -12.77 -1.66
C THR A 4 2.95 -14.21 -1.19
N ASN A 5 2.89 -14.47 0.12
CA ASN A 5 2.91 -15.84 0.62
C ASN A 5 1.56 -16.53 0.34
N LEU A 6 1.56 -17.57 -0.50
CA LEU A 6 0.37 -18.32 -0.89
C LEU A 6 -0.19 -19.21 0.24
N LEU A 7 0.56 -19.41 1.33
CA LEU A 7 0.03 -20.04 2.55
C LEU A 7 -0.66 -19.03 3.48
N GLY A 8 -0.54 -17.73 3.21
CA GLY A 8 -1.01 -16.67 4.10
C GLY A 8 -0.34 -16.75 5.48
N THR A 9 -1.11 -16.43 6.52
CA THR A 9 -0.68 -16.41 7.93
C THR A 9 -0.48 -17.80 8.53
N ASP A 10 -1.04 -18.85 7.93
CA ASP A 10 -0.92 -20.23 8.44
C ASP A 10 0.52 -20.73 8.42
N GLY A 11 1.35 -20.13 7.57
CA GLY A 11 2.77 -20.42 7.44
C GLY A 11 3.60 -20.11 8.69
N LYS A 12 3.09 -19.33 9.66
CA LYS A 12 3.72 -19.12 10.97
C LYS A 12 3.71 -20.36 11.85
N CYS A 13 2.94 -21.39 11.49
CA CYS A 13 2.87 -22.62 12.26
C CYS A 13 2.38 -22.42 13.72
N GLU A 14 1.45 -21.48 13.91
CA GLU A 14 0.86 -21.15 15.24
C GLU A 14 -0.36 -22.00 15.61
N ASP A 15 -0.92 -22.73 14.64
CA ASP A 15 -2.11 -23.54 14.83
C ASP A 15 -1.94 -24.90 14.13
N THR A 16 -1.91 -25.97 14.92
CA THR A 16 -1.80 -27.34 14.40
C THR A 16 -3.00 -27.76 13.56
N SER A 17 -4.16 -27.11 13.72
CA SER A 17 -5.37 -27.43 12.97
C SER A 17 -5.29 -27.04 11.49
N LYS A 18 -4.37 -26.12 11.13
CA LYS A 18 -4.17 -25.62 9.76
C LYS A 18 -3.31 -26.55 8.89
N PHE A 19 -2.81 -27.64 9.46
CA PHE A 19 -2.00 -28.65 8.76
C PHE A 19 -2.57 -30.07 8.96
N THR A 20 -2.25 -30.97 8.04
CA THR A 20 -2.46 -32.42 8.16
C THR A 20 -1.13 -33.10 8.41
N TYR A 21 -1.16 -34.14 9.25
CA TYR A 21 0.02 -34.89 9.65
C TYR A 21 -0.16 -36.36 9.30
N THR A 22 0.67 -36.88 8.40
CA THR A 22 0.72 -38.31 8.12
C THR A 22 1.90 -38.92 8.85
N GLY A 23 1.69 -40.00 9.61
CA GLY A 23 2.79 -40.75 10.21
C GLY A 23 3.44 -40.09 11.43
N GLY A 24 2.71 -39.23 12.13
CA GLY A 24 3.15 -38.59 13.37
C GLY A 24 2.05 -37.78 14.03
N THR A 25 2.31 -37.32 15.26
CA THR A 25 1.42 -36.45 16.04
C THR A 25 2.06 -35.09 16.24
N ALA A 26 1.30 -34.02 16.00
CA ALA A 26 1.78 -32.66 16.10
C ALA A 26 1.39 -32.00 17.44
N ALA A 27 2.24 -31.08 17.88
CA ALA A 27 1.99 -30.17 19.00
C ALA A 27 2.73 -28.86 18.76
N LEU A 28 2.24 -27.76 19.34
CA LEU A 28 2.95 -26.49 19.33
C LEU A 28 4.22 -26.56 20.20
N ASP A 29 5.27 -25.87 19.76
CA ASP A 29 6.54 -25.77 20.49
C ASP A 29 6.99 -24.30 20.55
N SER A 30 6.89 -23.72 21.75
CA SER A 30 7.27 -22.33 22.01
C SER A 30 8.77 -22.14 22.25
N THR A 31 9.54 -23.23 22.39
CA THR A 31 10.98 -23.18 22.69
C THR A 31 11.81 -23.18 21.42
N ARG A 32 11.44 -24.00 20.42
CA ARG A 32 12.15 -24.11 19.16
C ARG A 32 11.32 -23.47 18.06
N LYS A 33 11.65 -22.24 17.67
CA LYS A 33 10.93 -21.47 16.64
C LYS A 33 11.86 -20.49 15.93
N THR A 34 11.49 -20.09 14.72
CA THR A 34 12.14 -19.03 13.92
C THR A 34 11.26 -17.80 13.75
N ASN A 35 9.93 -17.94 13.82
CA ASN A 35 8.99 -16.83 13.73
C ASN A 35 7.83 -17.02 14.72
N GLY A 36 7.16 -15.92 15.07
CA GLY A 36 6.00 -15.94 15.94
C GLY A 36 6.27 -16.47 17.36
N ASN A 37 5.23 -17.04 17.96
CA ASN A 37 5.20 -17.56 19.31
C ASN A 37 5.50 -19.06 19.37
N ASN A 38 5.21 -19.83 18.31
CA ASN A 38 5.36 -21.28 18.29
C ASN A 38 5.81 -21.79 16.91
N SER A 39 6.46 -22.95 16.91
CA SER A 39 6.53 -23.80 15.73
C SER A 39 5.63 -25.02 15.87
N ILE A 40 5.46 -25.78 14.79
CA ILE A 40 4.81 -27.09 14.84
C ILE A 40 5.88 -28.17 15.03
N LYS A 41 5.87 -28.83 16.19
CA LYS A 41 6.66 -30.03 16.47
C LYS A 41 5.88 -31.27 16.11
N VAL A 42 6.48 -32.18 15.37
CA VAL A 42 5.90 -33.47 15.02
C VAL A 42 6.72 -34.61 15.62
N ALA A 43 6.08 -35.42 16.45
CA ALA A 43 6.63 -36.67 16.95
C ALA A 43 6.25 -37.81 15.98
N LYS A 44 7.25 -38.47 15.40
CA LYS A 44 7.04 -39.45 14.35
C LYS A 44 6.52 -40.78 14.91
N SER A 45 5.48 -41.33 14.29
CA SER A 45 4.97 -42.69 14.53
C SER A 45 5.32 -43.66 13.39
N SER A 46 5.89 -43.17 12.29
CA SER A 46 6.35 -43.95 11.14
C SER A 46 7.71 -43.45 10.62
N THR A 47 8.29 -44.21 9.68
CA THR A 47 9.57 -43.89 9.03
C THR A 47 9.47 -42.64 8.16
N THR A 48 8.36 -42.45 7.43
CA THR A 48 8.06 -41.24 6.65
C THR A 48 6.93 -40.47 7.33
N THR A 49 7.17 -39.21 7.63
CA THR A 49 6.17 -38.32 8.24
C THR A 49 6.06 -37.04 7.40
N THR A 50 4.83 -36.57 7.19
CA THR A 50 4.55 -35.36 6.41
C THR A 50 3.83 -34.31 7.24
N VAL A 51 4.09 -33.05 6.91
CA VAL A 51 3.33 -31.87 7.33
C VAL A 51 2.82 -31.21 6.07
N ASP A 52 1.52 -31.36 5.85
CA ASP A 52 0.82 -30.92 4.64
C ASP A 52 -0.08 -29.72 5.02
N PRO A 53 -0.03 -28.58 4.31
CA PRO A 53 -1.05 -27.54 4.48
C PRO A 53 -2.46 -28.09 4.26
N GLN A 54 -3.44 -27.66 5.06
CA GLN A 54 -4.84 -28.11 4.93
C GLN A 54 -5.48 -27.72 3.59
N ALA A 55 -6.59 -28.37 3.26
CA ALA A 55 -7.29 -28.27 1.98
C ALA A 55 -7.58 -26.86 1.40
N PRO A 56 -7.84 -25.77 2.17
CA PRO A 56 -8.00 -24.45 1.56
C PRO A 56 -6.71 -23.89 0.94
N LYS A 57 -5.53 -24.46 1.22
CA LYS A 57 -4.21 -23.96 0.74
C LYS A 57 -3.70 -24.65 -0.51
N ARG A 58 -4.61 -25.21 -1.33
CA ARG A 58 -4.28 -25.79 -2.63
C ARG A 58 -3.95 -24.68 -3.63
N ILE A 59 -2.88 -24.86 -4.39
CA ILE A 59 -2.50 -23.97 -5.48
C ILE A 59 -3.05 -24.55 -6.78
N TYR A 60 -3.81 -23.75 -7.52
CA TYR A 60 -4.37 -24.09 -8.82
C TYR A 60 -3.56 -23.39 -9.93
N PRO A 61 -2.47 -24.00 -10.42
CA PRO A 61 -1.55 -23.31 -11.31
C PRO A 61 -2.03 -23.30 -12.76
N ALA A 62 -1.46 -22.40 -13.55
CA ALA A 62 -1.43 -22.46 -15.01
C ALA A 62 -0.10 -23.06 -15.52
N VAL A 63 -0.13 -23.57 -16.76
CA VAL A 63 1.08 -24.05 -17.44
C VAL A 63 2.05 -22.88 -17.64
N GLY A 64 3.34 -23.11 -17.38
CA GLY A 64 4.39 -22.09 -17.50
C GLY A 64 4.55 -21.22 -16.26
N GLU A 65 3.84 -21.50 -15.16
CA GLU A 65 4.05 -20.81 -13.89
C GLU A 65 5.18 -21.44 -13.07
N TYR A 66 5.84 -20.60 -12.27
CA TYR A 66 6.97 -20.99 -11.44
C TYR A 66 6.71 -20.64 -9.98
N TYR A 67 7.12 -21.54 -9.10
CA TYR A 67 6.87 -21.43 -7.66
C TYR A 67 8.12 -21.78 -6.87
N ILE A 68 8.32 -21.12 -5.74
CA ILE A 68 9.32 -21.47 -4.72
C ILE A 68 8.60 -21.69 -3.39
N ALA A 69 8.99 -22.72 -2.65
CA ALA A 69 8.56 -22.94 -1.28
C ALA A 69 9.77 -23.06 -0.37
N ILE A 70 9.62 -22.52 0.83
CA ILE A 70 10.64 -22.51 1.87
C ILE A 70 9.97 -22.86 3.19
N ALA A 71 10.58 -23.75 3.95
CA ALA A 71 10.20 -24.00 5.33
C ALA A 71 11.46 -24.12 6.18
N ASP A 72 11.44 -23.51 7.35
CA ASP A 72 12.52 -23.62 8.30
C ASP A 72 12.30 -24.90 9.09
N LEU A 73 13.18 -25.88 8.89
CA LEU A 73 13.02 -27.21 9.47
C LEU A 73 14.14 -27.51 10.46
N TYR A 74 13.78 -28.04 11.61
CA TYR A 74 14.70 -28.48 12.65
C TYR A 74 14.49 -29.97 12.92
N SER A 75 15.55 -30.76 13.04
CA SER A 75 15.46 -32.17 13.47
C SER A 75 16.27 -32.42 14.74
N GLU A 76 15.70 -33.18 15.67
CA GLU A 76 16.40 -33.64 16.89
C GLU A 76 17.33 -34.85 16.59
N ASN A 77 17.23 -35.49 15.43
CA ASN A 77 17.99 -36.69 15.09
C ASN A 77 18.86 -36.50 13.83
N LEU A 78 20.17 -36.58 14.07
CA LEU A 78 21.24 -36.49 13.08
C LEU A 78 20.99 -37.35 11.83
N ALA A 79 20.52 -38.59 11.98
CA ALA A 79 20.47 -39.57 10.89
C ALA A 79 19.23 -39.45 9.97
N SER A 80 18.35 -38.48 10.21
CA SER A 80 17.06 -38.41 9.53
C SER A 80 16.97 -37.27 8.52
N ALA A 81 16.51 -37.58 7.31
CA ALA A 81 16.45 -36.65 6.20
C ALA A 81 15.19 -35.79 6.29
N VAL A 82 15.37 -34.49 6.47
CA VAL A 82 14.32 -33.48 6.38
C VAL A 82 14.36 -32.82 5.01
N TYR A 83 13.22 -32.74 4.34
CA TYR A 83 13.13 -32.21 2.98
C TYR A 83 11.74 -31.68 2.68
N MET A 84 11.60 -30.98 1.56
CA MET A 84 10.29 -30.58 1.04
C MET A 84 9.95 -31.36 -0.23
N SER A 85 8.66 -31.59 -0.44
CA SER A 85 8.15 -32.05 -1.74
C SER A 85 6.84 -31.34 -2.06
N ALA A 86 6.18 -31.71 -3.16
CA ALA A 86 4.83 -31.27 -3.43
C ALA A 86 3.93 -32.50 -3.66
N PHE A 87 2.71 -32.44 -3.17
CA PHE A 87 1.63 -33.31 -3.62
C PHE A 87 1.03 -32.70 -4.89
N THR A 88 0.71 -33.53 -5.89
CA THR A 88 0.09 -33.08 -7.14
C THR A 88 -1.15 -33.89 -7.46
N SER A 89 -2.17 -33.23 -8.01
CA SER A 89 -3.35 -33.85 -8.59
C SER A 89 -3.60 -33.24 -9.96
N GLY A 90 -3.34 -34.00 -11.03
CA GLY A 90 -3.46 -33.52 -12.41
C GLY A 90 -2.51 -32.36 -12.77
N VAL A 91 -1.36 -32.26 -12.10
CA VAL A 91 -0.30 -31.27 -12.37
C VAL A 91 1.02 -32.00 -12.60
N THR A 92 1.69 -31.70 -13.71
CA THR A 92 3.05 -32.15 -14.02
C THR A 92 4.02 -30.97 -13.82
N GLN A 93 5.15 -31.23 -13.19
CA GLN A 93 6.11 -30.20 -12.80
C GLN A 93 7.55 -30.69 -12.95
N VAL A 94 8.44 -29.77 -13.33
CA VAL A 94 9.89 -29.94 -13.19
C VAL A 94 10.30 -29.36 -11.85
N VAL A 95 11.17 -30.06 -11.13
CA VAL A 95 11.56 -29.72 -9.76
C VAL A 95 13.01 -29.25 -9.74
N LYS A 96 13.27 -28.11 -9.07
CA LYS A 96 14.61 -27.72 -8.60
C LYS A 96 14.69 -27.91 -7.09
N SER A 97 15.64 -28.73 -6.65
CA SER A 97 15.90 -28.95 -5.24
C SER A 97 17.11 -28.07 -4.85
N VAL A 98 16.81 -26.92 -4.25
CA VAL A 98 17.81 -25.87 -3.97
C VAL A 98 18.63 -26.26 -2.75
N THR A 99 17.97 -26.54 -1.63
CA THR A 99 18.64 -27.00 -0.39
C THR A 99 18.73 -28.53 -0.32
N SER A 100 18.38 -29.29 -1.37
CA SER A 100 18.30 -30.76 -1.31
C SER A 100 18.88 -31.43 -2.57
N THR A 101 19.73 -32.45 -2.40
CA THR A 101 20.00 -33.49 -3.41
C THR A 101 18.80 -34.44 -3.57
N SER A 102 18.75 -35.17 -4.67
CA SER A 102 17.68 -36.13 -4.95
C SER A 102 17.69 -37.27 -3.92
N SER A 103 16.56 -37.44 -3.23
CA SER A 103 16.17 -38.58 -2.39
C SER A 103 16.69 -38.70 -0.94
N SER A 104 17.62 -37.87 -0.46
CA SER A 104 18.01 -37.83 0.97
C SER A 104 18.91 -36.61 1.27
N SER A 105 18.35 -35.48 1.71
CA SER A 105 19.15 -34.24 1.78
C SER A 105 18.68 -33.24 2.83
N TYR A 106 18.99 -33.56 4.07
CA TYR A 106 20.13 -33.02 4.81
C TYR A 106 20.47 -34.12 5.84
N SER A 107 21.73 -34.50 5.93
CA SER A 107 22.24 -35.39 6.98
C SER A 107 22.98 -34.52 7.98
N ALA A 108 22.47 -34.45 9.20
CA ALA A 108 23.30 -34.43 10.40
C ALA A 108 24.34 -33.32 10.65
N THR A 109 24.62 -32.32 9.80
CA THR A 109 25.73 -31.39 10.12
C THR A 109 25.34 -30.19 10.97
N THR A 110 24.05 -29.95 11.21
CA THR A 110 23.58 -28.80 12.00
C THR A 110 22.48 -29.19 12.99
N THR A 111 22.76 -30.22 13.78
CA THR A 111 21.93 -30.53 14.96
C THR A 111 21.93 -29.34 15.90
N GLY A 112 20.73 -28.96 16.35
CA GLY A 112 20.57 -27.85 17.27
C GLY A 112 20.20 -26.51 16.61
N GLN A 113 19.96 -26.46 15.30
CA GLN A 113 19.41 -25.25 14.66
C GLN A 113 18.43 -25.54 13.51
N PHE A 114 17.64 -24.52 13.17
CA PHE A 114 16.74 -24.55 12.02
C PHE A 114 17.52 -24.36 10.71
N VAL A 115 17.11 -25.07 9.68
CA VAL A 115 17.65 -24.98 8.32
C VAL A 115 16.53 -24.62 7.35
N PRO A 116 16.68 -23.57 6.52
CA PRO A 116 15.69 -23.23 5.50
C PRO A 116 15.77 -24.22 4.34
N ILE A 117 14.81 -25.13 4.26
CA ILE A 117 14.70 -26.09 3.16
C ILE A 117 13.95 -25.41 2.00
N ILE A 118 14.60 -25.32 0.84
CA ILE A 118 14.09 -24.59 -0.33
C ILE A 118 13.88 -25.55 -1.49
N ARG A 119 12.70 -25.47 -2.10
CA ARG A 119 12.35 -26.20 -3.31
C ARG A 119 11.57 -25.33 -4.27
N ALA A 120 11.79 -25.51 -5.56
CA ALA A 120 11.11 -24.75 -6.60
C ALA A 120 10.54 -25.67 -7.68
N TRP A 121 9.50 -25.21 -8.36
CA TRP A 121 8.78 -25.96 -9.38
C TRP A 121 8.47 -25.09 -10.58
N GLN A 122 8.58 -25.68 -11.76
CA GLN A 122 8.03 -25.19 -13.01
C GLN A 122 6.86 -26.08 -13.41
N VAL A 123 5.68 -25.51 -13.64
CA VAL A 123 4.49 -26.25 -14.06
C VAL A 123 4.53 -26.47 -15.58
N THR A 124 4.59 -27.72 -16.01
CA THR A 124 4.72 -28.08 -17.43
C THR A 124 3.44 -28.64 -18.04
N ALA A 125 2.51 -29.16 -17.23
CA ALA A 125 1.19 -29.56 -17.69
C ALA A 125 0.15 -29.47 -16.57
N VAL A 126 -1.09 -29.14 -16.95
CA VAL A 126 -2.26 -29.10 -16.07
C VAL A 126 -3.40 -29.81 -16.78
N THR A 127 -3.91 -30.90 -16.19
CA THR A 127 -4.96 -31.73 -16.80
C THR A 127 -6.29 -31.00 -16.92
N THR A 128 -6.75 -30.35 -15.83
CA THR A 128 -8.00 -29.60 -15.81
C THR A 128 -7.79 -28.27 -15.08
N PRO A 129 -7.69 -27.14 -15.80
CA PRO A 129 -7.55 -25.81 -15.18
C PRO A 129 -8.66 -25.52 -14.16
N GLY A 130 -8.31 -24.93 -13.02
CA GLY A 130 -9.24 -24.64 -11.92
C GLY A 130 -9.62 -25.86 -11.06
N VAL A 131 -9.24 -27.08 -11.44
CA VAL A 131 -9.49 -28.31 -10.68
C VAL A 131 -8.20 -29.01 -10.28
N SER A 132 -7.24 -29.12 -11.20
CA SER A 132 -5.91 -29.63 -10.93
C SER A 132 -5.16 -28.72 -9.97
N TYR A 133 -4.53 -29.30 -8.96
CA TYR A 133 -3.84 -28.54 -7.92
C TYR A 133 -2.55 -29.20 -7.46
N PHE A 134 -1.71 -28.41 -6.80
CA PHE A 134 -0.60 -28.91 -6.02
C PHE A 134 -0.46 -28.12 -4.71
N TYR A 135 0.26 -28.68 -3.75
CA TYR A 135 0.71 -27.94 -2.58
C TYR A 135 2.09 -28.46 -2.13
N PRO A 136 3.00 -27.57 -1.70
CA PRO A 136 4.22 -27.96 -1.03
C PRO A 136 3.94 -28.60 0.32
N ARG A 137 4.80 -29.53 0.72
CA ARG A 137 4.75 -30.22 2.02
C ARG A 137 6.14 -30.42 2.59
N ALA A 138 6.26 -30.37 3.91
CA ALA A 138 7.49 -30.70 4.62
C ALA A 138 7.48 -32.18 5.01
N LEU A 139 8.63 -32.83 4.92
CA LEU A 139 8.78 -34.25 5.19
C LEU A 139 9.99 -34.51 6.06
N HIS A 140 9.89 -35.57 6.83
CA HIS A 140 11.01 -36.14 7.57
C HIS A 140 11.01 -37.66 7.39
N ASN A 141 12.05 -38.18 6.73
CA ASN A 141 12.32 -39.61 6.60
C ASN A 141 13.37 -40.05 7.63
N GLY A 142 13.24 -41.27 8.15
CA GLY A 142 14.25 -41.85 9.03
C GLY A 142 13.63 -42.64 10.17
N THR A 143 14.22 -42.53 11.36
CA THR A 143 13.85 -43.35 12.51
C THR A 143 12.50 -42.93 13.11
N THR A 144 11.63 -43.90 13.39
CA THR A 144 10.40 -43.70 14.18
C THR A 144 10.73 -43.14 15.56
N GLY A 145 9.89 -42.25 16.09
CA GLY A 145 10.11 -41.58 17.38
C GLY A 145 11.02 -40.35 17.33
N ALA A 146 11.73 -40.11 16.22
CA ALA A 146 12.43 -38.83 16.03
C ALA A 146 11.42 -37.68 15.97
N LYS A 147 11.85 -36.49 16.38
CA LYS A 147 11.03 -35.27 16.38
C LYS A 147 11.64 -34.24 15.46
N PHE A 148 10.78 -33.47 14.81
CA PHE A 148 11.18 -32.35 13.99
C PHE A 148 10.20 -31.21 14.12
N ASN A 149 10.68 -30.00 13.91
CA ASN A 149 9.88 -28.79 13.95
C ASN A 149 9.81 -28.18 12.55
N VAL A 150 8.65 -27.61 12.24
CA VAL A 150 8.36 -26.84 11.03
C VAL A 150 7.95 -25.44 11.45
N ASP A 151 8.57 -24.44 10.83
CA ASP A 151 8.25 -23.03 11.03
C ASP A 151 8.51 -22.22 9.74
N SER A 152 8.04 -20.97 9.70
CA SER A 152 8.22 -20.00 8.61
C SER A 152 7.94 -20.60 7.23
N PHE A 153 6.89 -21.43 7.13
CA PHE A 153 6.53 -22.10 5.90
C PHE A 153 5.86 -21.11 4.94
N ARG A 154 6.49 -20.90 3.79
CA ARG A 154 6.09 -19.90 2.80
C ARG A 154 6.20 -20.43 1.38
N VAL A 155 5.30 -19.97 0.52
CA VAL A 155 5.25 -20.31 -0.90
C VAL A 155 5.02 -19.05 -1.71
N TYR A 156 5.86 -18.81 -2.71
CA TYR A 156 5.77 -17.64 -3.59
C TYR A 156 5.67 -18.07 -5.04
N LYS A 157 4.85 -17.36 -5.81
CA LYS A 157 4.94 -17.37 -7.28
C LYS A 157 6.16 -16.53 -7.68
N ILE A 158 7.01 -17.05 -8.56
CA ILE A 158 8.21 -16.39 -9.05
C ILE A 158 8.22 -16.29 -10.57
N SER A 159 9.05 -15.40 -11.10
CA SER A 159 9.32 -15.33 -12.54
C SER A 159 10.20 -16.49 -13.01
N GLN A 160 10.16 -16.76 -14.33
CA GLN A 160 11.07 -17.71 -14.97
C GLN A 160 12.54 -17.37 -14.69
N ALA A 161 12.92 -16.10 -14.83
CA ALA A 161 14.29 -15.65 -14.61
C ALA A 161 14.77 -15.95 -13.17
N GLN A 162 13.90 -15.73 -12.17
CA GLN A 162 14.19 -16.08 -10.78
C GLN A 162 14.33 -17.60 -10.61
N TYR A 163 13.44 -18.40 -11.21
CA TYR A 163 13.52 -19.86 -11.16
C TYR A 163 14.81 -20.38 -11.80
N ASP A 164 15.19 -19.84 -12.95
CA ASP A 164 16.38 -20.25 -13.69
C ASP A 164 17.66 -19.89 -12.92
N ALA A 165 17.69 -18.75 -12.22
CA ALA A 165 18.79 -18.32 -11.37
C ALA A 165 18.97 -19.14 -10.08
N LEU A 166 17.97 -19.92 -9.66
CA LEU A 166 18.09 -20.74 -8.46
C LEU A 166 19.15 -21.85 -8.64
N PRO A 167 20.18 -21.91 -7.77
CA PRO A 167 21.15 -22.99 -7.75
C PRO A 167 20.51 -24.29 -7.22
N THR A 168 21.21 -25.40 -7.38
CA THR A 168 20.83 -26.70 -6.79
C THR A 168 21.92 -27.15 -5.81
N ASN A 169 21.52 -27.90 -4.78
CA ASN A 169 22.42 -28.51 -3.80
C ASN A 169 23.35 -27.51 -3.07
N VAL A 170 22.79 -26.41 -2.56
CA VAL A 170 23.58 -25.37 -1.89
C VAL A 170 23.86 -25.67 -0.42
N ASP A 171 24.93 -25.06 0.11
CA ASP A 171 25.27 -25.10 1.53
C ASP A 171 24.30 -24.27 2.38
N LEU A 172 24.43 -24.36 3.72
CA LEU A 172 23.54 -23.67 4.64
C LEU A 172 23.60 -22.14 4.50
N ALA A 173 24.80 -21.57 4.34
CA ALA A 173 24.97 -20.12 4.25
C ALA A 173 24.27 -19.57 3.00
N THR A 174 24.42 -20.26 1.87
CA THR A 174 23.76 -19.92 0.62
C THR A 174 22.26 -20.14 0.71
N ALA A 175 21.80 -21.22 1.35
CA ALA A 175 20.37 -21.46 1.59
C ALA A 175 19.75 -20.32 2.44
N GLN A 176 20.42 -19.88 3.50
CA GLN A 176 19.99 -18.74 4.33
C GLN A 176 19.96 -17.44 3.53
N ALA A 177 20.96 -17.19 2.67
CA ALA A 177 20.98 -16.01 1.81
C ALA A 177 19.83 -16.00 0.80
N ILE A 178 19.51 -17.15 0.19
CA ILE A 178 18.34 -17.27 -0.70
C ILE A 178 17.05 -17.09 0.11
N ALA A 179 16.93 -17.74 1.27
CA ALA A 179 15.78 -17.64 2.15
C ALA A 179 15.48 -16.19 2.61
N ALA A 180 16.52 -15.37 2.77
CA ALA A 180 16.40 -13.95 3.11
C ALA A 180 15.85 -13.08 1.96
N GLN A 181 16.03 -13.50 0.70
CA GLN A 181 15.42 -12.83 -0.47
C GLN A 181 13.91 -13.10 -0.55
N TYR A 182 13.46 -14.17 0.09
CA TYR A 182 12.06 -14.57 0.19
C TYR A 182 11.65 -14.63 1.67
N PRO A 183 11.67 -13.48 2.39
CA PRO A 183 11.38 -13.45 3.82
C PRO A 183 9.97 -13.95 4.08
N TYR A 184 9.72 -14.50 5.27
CA TYR A 184 8.35 -14.81 5.67
C TYR A 184 7.55 -13.51 5.83
N THR A 185 6.49 -13.36 5.04
CA THR A 185 5.54 -12.24 5.13
C THR A 185 4.14 -12.79 5.37
N ASP A 186 3.44 -12.23 6.37
CA ASP A 186 2.02 -12.51 6.59
C ASP A 186 1.12 -11.91 5.51
N TYR A 187 1.67 -10.93 4.80
CA TYR A 187 0.96 -10.16 3.82
C TYR A 187 0.88 -10.95 2.51
N VAL A 188 -0.31 -11.47 2.26
CA VAL A 188 -0.75 -11.80 0.91
C VAL A 188 -0.85 -10.47 0.16
N THR A 189 0.18 -10.04 -0.59
CA THR A 189 -0.01 -8.99 -1.61
C THR A 189 -0.92 -9.52 -2.73
N GLY A 190 -2.23 -9.46 -2.51
CA GLY A 190 -3.26 -10.00 -3.40
C GLY A 190 -4.39 -10.66 -2.60
N ASN A 191 -5.19 -9.85 -1.93
CA ASN A 191 -6.29 -10.23 -1.05
C ASN A 191 -7.09 -11.45 -1.54
N THR A 192 -6.89 -12.59 -0.90
CA THR A 192 -7.81 -13.73 -0.94
C THR A 192 -8.23 -14.00 0.51
N PHE A 193 -9.45 -13.60 0.87
CA PHE A 193 -9.97 -13.72 2.24
C PHE A 193 -10.63 -15.09 2.45
N ASP A 194 -10.15 -15.85 3.45
CA ASP A 194 -10.74 -17.13 3.88
C ASP A 194 -11.85 -16.86 4.91
N ARG A 195 -13.00 -17.52 4.75
CA ARG A 195 -14.27 -17.23 5.46
C ARG A 195 -14.32 -17.76 6.90
N THR A 196 -13.21 -18.30 7.40
CA THR A 196 -13.14 -19.00 8.71
C THR A 196 -12.44 -18.20 9.80
N ASP A 197 -11.77 -17.10 9.46
CA ASP A 197 -11.22 -16.20 10.45
C ASP A 197 -12.31 -15.20 10.86
N LEU A 198 -13.00 -15.54 11.95
CA LEU A 198 -13.96 -14.66 12.62
C LEU A 198 -13.19 -13.48 13.20
N PHE A 199 -12.97 -12.42 12.41
CA PHE A 199 -12.30 -11.21 12.89
C PHE A 199 -13.14 -10.57 14.00
N VAL A 200 -12.54 -10.43 15.19
CA VAL A 200 -13.05 -9.53 16.22
C VAL A 200 -12.67 -8.12 15.80
N TRP A 201 -13.68 -7.30 15.48
CA TRP A 201 -13.57 -5.97 14.89
C TRP A 201 -13.01 -4.87 15.82
N ASP A 202 -12.35 -5.22 16.93
CA ASP A 202 -11.93 -4.26 17.96
C ASP A 202 -10.48 -3.77 17.84
N THR A 203 -9.67 -4.28 16.90
CA THR A 203 -8.25 -3.89 16.78
C THR A 203 -7.77 -3.39 15.42
N MET A 204 -8.64 -3.07 14.46
CA MET A 204 -8.19 -2.62 13.13
C MET A 204 -8.19 -1.10 12.95
N ASP A 205 -7.04 -0.53 12.57
CA ASP A 205 -6.89 0.88 12.16
C ASP A 205 -7.43 1.12 10.73
N GLN A 206 -7.62 2.39 10.37
CA GLN A 206 -8.28 2.85 9.15
C GLN A 206 -7.57 2.35 7.87
N PHE A 207 -8.35 1.85 6.91
CA PHE A 207 -7.87 1.34 5.61
C PHE A 207 -8.23 2.29 4.45
N THR A 208 -7.43 2.32 3.38
CA THR A 208 -7.73 3.06 2.13
C THR A 208 -8.41 2.16 1.09
N TRP A 209 -9.10 2.76 0.12
CA TRP A 209 -9.85 2.02 -0.94
C TRP A 209 -9.00 1.04 -1.76
N ASP A 210 -7.68 1.21 -1.78
CA ASP A 210 -6.74 0.31 -2.47
C ASP A 210 -6.54 -1.03 -1.73
N GLU A 211 -7.05 -1.15 -0.49
CA GLU A 211 -6.89 -2.31 0.39
C GLU A 211 -8.08 -3.27 0.35
N ILE A 212 -9.16 -2.94 -0.39
CA ILE A 212 -10.33 -3.79 -0.59
C ILE A 212 -10.24 -4.44 -1.98
N GLY A 213 -9.99 -5.76 -2.02
CA GLY A 213 -9.83 -6.52 -3.28
C GLY A 213 -11.14 -6.79 -4.02
N ILE A 214 -11.03 -7.32 -5.25
CA ILE A 214 -12.18 -7.73 -6.09
C ILE A 214 -12.74 -9.06 -5.58
N PHE A 215 -14.05 -9.11 -5.28
CA PHE A 215 -14.74 -10.34 -4.88
C PHE A 215 -15.16 -11.17 -6.10
N ASN A 216 -14.49 -12.30 -6.35
CA ASN A 216 -14.91 -13.29 -7.36
C ASN A 216 -15.23 -14.63 -6.69
N GLY A 217 -16.49 -15.04 -6.73
CA GLY A 217 -16.94 -16.38 -6.35
C GLY A 217 -17.72 -17.02 -7.50
N GLN A 218 -17.44 -18.29 -7.82
CA GLN A 218 -18.15 -19.03 -8.87
C GLN A 218 -19.54 -19.49 -8.40
N GLY A 219 -20.58 -19.08 -9.13
CA GLY A 219 -21.94 -19.61 -9.00
C GLY A 219 -22.98 -18.53 -9.34
N SER A 220 -23.73 -18.72 -10.42
CA SER A 220 -24.79 -17.78 -10.81
C SER A 220 -25.96 -17.83 -9.81
N ALA A 221 -26.20 -16.74 -9.08
CA ALA A 221 -27.42 -16.53 -8.31
C ALA A 221 -28.07 -15.21 -8.76
N ALA A 222 -29.36 -15.25 -9.09
CA ALA A 222 -30.12 -14.05 -9.42
C ALA A 222 -30.53 -13.33 -8.13
N VAL A 223 -30.16 -12.05 -8.02
CA VAL A 223 -30.59 -11.15 -6.94
C VAL A 223 -31.88 -10.45 -7.37
N THR A 224 -32.91 -10.48 -6.53
CA THR A 224 -34.14 -9.70 -6.75
C THR A 224 -34.07 -8.44 -5.88
N PHE A 225 -34.01 -7.28 -6.53
CA PHE A 225 -34.05 -5.99 -5.84
C PHE A 225 -35.50 -5.60 -5.60
N THR A 226 -35.88 -5.39 -4.34
CA THR A 226 -37.14 -4.71 -4.00
C THR A 226 -36.80 -3.34 -3.44
N THR A 227 -37.08 -2.28 -4.19
CA THR A 227 -36.91 -0.91 -3.71
C THR A 227 -38.14 -0.52 -2.88
N SER A 228 -37.92 -0.12 -1.62
CA SER A 228 -38.89 0.67 -0.88
C SER A 228 -38.21 1.91 -0.30
N GLY A 229 -38.31 3.04 -1.01
CA GLY A 229 -37.78 4.33 -0.55
C GLY A 229 -36.25 4.48 -0.64
N THR A 230 -35.73 5.49 0.04
CA THR A 230 -34.32 5.98 0.04
C THR A 230 -33.31 5.04 0.71
N ALA A 231 -33.72 3.84 1.13
CA ALA A 231 -32.82 2.85 1.72
C ALA A 231 -32.91 1.53 0.97
N VAL A 232 -31.74 0.98 0.61
CA VAL A 232 -31.62 -0.37 0.05
C VAL A 232 -31.42 -1.35 1.20
N ARG A 233 -32.40 -2.22 1.45
CA ARG A 233 -32.20 -3.38 2.32
C ARG A 233 -31.59 -4.52 1.50
N VAL A 234 -30.38 -4.93 1.87
CA VAL A 234 -29.70 -6.09 1.31
C VAL A 234 -29.75 -7.22 2.34
N GLU A 235 -30.58 -8.23 2.11
CA GLU A 235 -30.53 -9.48 2.89
C GLU A 235 -29.55 -10.44 2.22
N ILE A 236 -28.40 -10.64 2.88
CA ILE A 236 -27.35 -11.56 2.42
C ILE A 236 -27.62 -12.92 3.04
N GLY A 237 -28.25 -13.81 2.26
CA GLY A 237 -28.24 -15.25 2.55
C GLY A 237 -26.82 -15.82 2.43
N THR A 238 -26.63 -17.08 2.82
CA THR A 238 -25.34 -17.77 3.10
C THR A 238 -24.24 -17.82 2.02
N ALA A 239 -24.33 -17.10 0.90
CA ALA A 239 -23.27 -17.00 -0.11
C ALA A 239 -23.05 -15.52 -0.52
N GLY A 240 -21.79 -15.14 -0.73
CA GLY A 240 -21.32 -13.76 -0.85
C GLY A 240 -21.99 -12.92 -1.93
N ALA A 241 -21.93 -11.59 -1.73
CA ALA A 241 -22.52 -10.59 -2.61
C ALA A 241 -21.46 -9.92 -3.49
N THR A 242 -21.79 -9.69 -4.75
CA THR A 242 -21.10 -8.71 -5.59
C THR A 242 -21.94 -7.44 -5.59
N ILE A 243 -21.39 -6.34 -5.08
CA ILE A 243 -22.06 -5.04 -5.08
C ILE A 243 -21.55 -4.25 -6.29
N GLU A 244 -22.31 -4.23 -7.38
CA GLU A 244 -22.13 -3.21 -8.42
C GLU A 244 -23.02 -2.03 -8.08
N VAL A 245 -22.41 -1.02 -7.45
CA VAL A 245 -23.06 0.26 -7.19
C VAL A 245 -23.08 1.06 -8.50
N THR A 246 -24.25 1.17 -9.13
CA THR A 246 -24.42 1.97 -10.36
C THR A 246 -24.48 3.48 -10.07
N THR A 247 -24.44 3.89 -8.81
CA THR A 247 -24.50 5.30 -8.36
C THR A 247 -23.79 5.49 -7.02
N ASP A 248 -22.81 6.41 -6.94
CA ASP A 248 -22.01 6.77 -5.75
C ASP A 248 -22.66 6.39 -4.41
N GLY A 249 -22.11 5.37 -3.75
CA GLY A 249 -22.54 4.93 -2.42
C GLY A 249 -21.32 4.65 -1.54
N SER A 250 -21.30 5.24 -0.34
CA SER A 250 -20.22 5.09 0.64
C SER A 250 -20.43 3.87 1.54
N VAL A 251 -19.35 3.10 1.80
CA VAL A 251 -19.35 1.93 2.69
C VAL A 251 -18.48 2.24 3.91
N TYR A 252 -19.00 1.99 5.12
CA TYR A 252 -18.34 2.35 6.37
C TYR A 252 -18.08 1.12 7.27
N ALA A 253 -16.93 1.10 7.94
CA ALA A 253 -16.49 0.09 8.89
C ALA A 253 -16.33 0.71 10.30
N PHE A 254 -16.88 0.08 11.34
CA PHE A 254 -16.91 0.64 12.70
C PHE A 254 -16.10 -0.21 13.68
N LYS A 255 -15.25 0.45 14.51
CA LYS A 255 -14.47 -0.19 15.60
C LYS A 255 -15.33 -0.71 16.78
N ARG A 256 -16.59 -0.30 16.88
CA ARG A 256 -17.46 -0.57 18.04
C ARG A 256 -18.77 -1.21 17.60
N ASN A 257 -19.16 -2.32 18.24
CA ASN A 257 -20.47 -2.94 18.02
C ASN A 257 -21.54 -2.18 18.83
N ILE A 258 -22.07 -1.11 18.23
CA ILE A 258 -23.04 -0.20 18.85
C ILE A 258 -24.25 -0.97 19.41
N ALA A 259 -24.75 -1.98 18.69
CA ALA A 259 -25.88 -2.80 19.15
C ALA A 259 -25.55 -3.63 20.41
N ARG A 260 -24.32 -4.15 20.53
CA ARG A 260 -23.85 -4.84 21.73
C ARG A 260 -23.71 -3.87 22.91
N ASP A 261 -23.09 -2.72 22.68
CA ASP A 261 -22.92 -1.71 23.72
C ASP A 261 -24.26 -1.15 24.22
N MET A 262 -25.19 -0.86 23.32
CA MET A 262 -26.54 -0.44 23.68
C MET A 262 -27.25 -1.51 24.52
N ARG A 263 -27.05 -2.81 24.23
CA ARG A 263 -27.56 -3.91 25.05
C ARG A 263 -26.92 -3.96 26.44
N ASP A 264 -25.62 -3.68 26.55
CA ASP A 264 -24.92 -3.66 27.84
C ASP A 264 -25.40 -2.53 28.77
N TYR A 265 -25.93 -1.44 28.19
CA TYR A 265 -26.56 -0.34 28.95
C TYR A 265 -28.01 -0.63 29.37
N LEU A 266 -28.64 -1.68 28.85
CA LEU A 266 -30.01 -2.06 29.21
C LEU A 266 -30.04 -3.04 30.40
N PRO A 267 -31.09 -2.99 31.24
CA PRO A 267 -31.31 -4.00 32.25
C PRO A 267 -31.41 -5.42 31.67
N LYS A 268 -30.76 -6.39 32.34
CA LYS A 268 -30.64 -7.77 31.85
C LYS A 268 -31.97 -8.49 31.59
N TYR A 269 -33.07 -8.07 32.22
CA TYR A 269 -34.38 -8.70 32.00
C TYR A 269 -34.97 -8.43 30.60
N TYR A 270 -34.38 -7.52 29.83
CA TYR A 270 -34.74 -7.29 28.42
C TYR A 270 -33.98 -8.18 27.43
N SER A 271 -33.06 -9.05 27.90
CA SER A 271 -32.27 -9.92 27.02
C SER A 271 -33.10 -10.82 26.11
N ASP A 272 -34.29 -11.19 26.58
CA ASP A 272 -35.15 -12.17 25.92
C ASP A 272 -36.32 -11.49 25.17
N SER A 273 -36.36 -10.15 25.15
CA SER A 273 -37.43 -9.39 24.51
C SER A 273 -37.14 -9.12 23.03
N ALA A 274 -37.87 -9.81 22.16
CA ALA A 274 -37.79 -9.61 20.71
C ALA A 274 -38.13 -8.16 20.27
N VAL A 275 -38.97 -7.45 21.03
CA VAL A 275 -39.33 -6.06 20.74
C VAL A 275 -38.16 -5.13 21.01
N VAL A 276 -37.48 -5.31 22.14
CA VAL A 276 -36.32 -4.50 22.52
C VAL A 276 -35.14 -4.82 21.61
N GLU A 277 -34.94 -6.09 21.26
CA GLU A 277 -33.91 -6.48 20.29
C GLU A 277 -34.10 -5.79 18.94
N ASN A 278 -35.32 -5.83 18.37
CA ASN A 278 -35.60 -5.19 17.10
C ASN A 278 -35.37 -3.67 17.15
N LEU A 279 -35.77 -3.01 18.24
CA LEU A 279 -35.58 -1.58 18.42
C LEU A 279 -34.08 -1.22 18.47
N ILE A 280 -33.31 -1.96 19.26
CA ILE A 280 -31.87 -1.73 19.42
C ILE A 280 -31.13 -1.96 18.11
N GLU A 281 -31.49 -3.00 17.34
CA GLU A 281 -30.89 -3.23 16.03
C GLU A 281 -31.15 -2.08 15.05
N ARG A 282 -32.36 -1.51 15.05
CA ARG A 282 -32.70 -0.36 14.20
C ARG A 282 -31.96 0.90 14.62
N GLU A 283 -32.02 1.25 15.90
CA GLU A 283 -31.36 2.44 16.44
C GLU A 283 -29.83 2.36 16.27
N ALA A 284 -29.24 1.18 16.53
CA ALA A 284 -27.80 0.98 16.32
C ALA A 284 -27.40 1.18 14.86
N GLY A 285 -28.24 0.75 13.90
CA GLY A 285 -28.00 0.98 12.48
C GLY A 285 -27.97 2.47 12.11
N GLU A 286 -28.93 3.24 12.61
CA GLU A 286 -28.96 4.70 12.38
C GLU A 286 -27.77 5.41 13.04
N LEU A 287 -27.41 5.02 14.28
CA LEU A 287 -26.25 5.56 14.97
C LEU A 287 -24.92 5.23 14.29
N GLN A 288 -24.83 4.07 13.66
CA GLN A 288 -23.68 3.71 12.82
C GLN A 288 -23.56 4.69 11.66
N VAL A 289 -24.63 4.88 10.88
CA VAL A 289 -24.65 5.83 9.76
C VAL A 289 -24.25 7.23 10.21
N LEU A 290 -24.84 7.73 11.29
CA LEU A 290 -24.52 9.04 11.85
C LEU A 290 -23.04 9.18 12.22
N ASN A 291 -22.47 8.19 12.92
CA ASN A 291 -21.06 8.23 13.30
C ASN A 291 -20.13 8.20 12.06
N ALA A 292 -20.52 7.48 11.02
CA ALA A 292 -19.80 7.43 9.75
C ALA A 292 -19.83 8.78 9.03
N GLU A 293 -20.98 9.45 8.99
CA GLU A 293 -21.11 10.79 8.42
C GLU A 293 -20.28 11.82 9.21
N ILE A 294 -20.33 11.76 10.54
CA ILE A 294 -19.49 12.60 11.41
C ILE A 294 -18.01 12.41 11.07
N GLN A 295 -17.55 11.16 11.00
CA GLN A 295 -16.15 10.87 10.66
C GLN A 295 -15.81 11.37 9.25
N SER A 296 -16.70 11.16 8.28
CA SER A 296 -16.50 11.64 6.91
C SER A 296 -16.33 13.15 6.84
N VAL A 297 -17.09 13.91 7.63
CA VAL A 297 -16.93 15.36 7.77
C VAL A 297 -15.60 15.71 8.42
N LEU A 298 -15.21 15.01 9.48
CA LEU A 298 -13.94 15.24 10.17
C LEU A 298 -12.73 14.97 9.26
N ASP A 299 -12.81 13.92 8.45
CA ASP A 299 -11.79 13.56 7.47
C ASP A 299 -11.59 14.66 6.41
N GLN A 300 -12.63 15.45 6.09
CA GLN A 300 -12.48 16.58 5.15
C GLN A 300 -11.57 17.71 5.68
N PHE A 301 -11.34 17.79 7.01
CA PHE A 301 -10.43 18.78 7.60
C PHE A 301 -8.95 18.41 7.48
N PHE A 302 -8.62 17.28 6.89
CA PHE A 302 -7.24 16.85 6.67
C PHE A 302 -7.00 16.61 5.19
N VAL A 303 -5.96 17.23 4.63
CA VAL A 303 -5.64 17.12 3.18
C VAL A 303 -5.43 15.66 2.76
N ASP A 304 -4.87 14.83 3.64
CA ASP A 304 -4.64 13.40 3.40
C ASP A 304 -5.93 12.60 3.21
N TYR A 305 -7.02 13.01 3.86
CA TYR A 305 -8.26 12.23 3.90
C TYR A 305 -9.43 12.91 3.17
N ALA A 306 -9.33 14.20 2.86
CA ALA A 306 -10.36 14.96 2.15
C ALA A 306 -10.64 14.42 0.74
N MET A 307 -11.89 14.08 0.45
CA MET A 307 -12.33 13.59 -0.87
C MET A 307 -13.13 14.67 -1.60
N HIS A 308 -14.20 15.17 -0.98
CA HIS A 308 -15.05 16.23 -1.53
C HIS A 308 -14.70 17.61 -0.96
N GLY A 309 -13.92 17.68 0.12
CA GLY A 309 -13.45 18.93 0.74
C GLY A 309 -12.27 19.61 0.02
N LEU A 310 -11.72 19.01 -1.05
CA LEU A 310 -10.52 19.51 -1.72
C LEU A 310 -10.70 20.88 -2.37
N ASP A 311 -11.88 21.20 -2.87
CA ASP A 311 -12.18 22.49 -3.48
C ASP A 311 -11.95 23.65 -2.49
N ARG A 312 -12.25 23.42 -1.20
CA ARG A 312 -12.02 24.40 -0.13
C ARG A 312 -10.53 24.58 0.14
N TRP A 313 -9.77 23.48 0.16
CA TRP A 313 -8.32 23.51 0.33
C TRP A 313 -7.60 24.22 -0.81
N GLU A 314 -8.00 23.94 -2.04
CA GLU A 314 -7.47 24.62 -3.23
C GLU A 314 -7.73 26.12 -3.17
N LYS A 315 -8.93 26.53 -2.77
CA LYS A 315 -9.26 27.95 -2.56
C LYS A 315 -8.39 28.60 -1.47
N ILE A 316 -8.14 27.91 -0.36
CA ILE A 316 -7.26 28.42 0.72
C ILE A 316 -5.84 28.66 0.19
N TYR A 317 -5.33 27.79 -0.67
CA TYR A 317 -3.96 27.87 -1.21
C TYR A 317 -3.84 28.59 -2.56
N GLY A 318 -4.93 29.16 -3.08
CA GLY A 318 -4.97 29.87 -4.36
C GLY A 318 -4.74 28.98 -5.58
N ILE A 319 -5.01 27.67 -5.46
CA ILE A 319 -4.87 26.70 -6.54
C ILE A 319 -6.19 26.69 -7.34
N PRO A 320 -6.17 26.83 -8.68
CA PRO A 320 -7.37 26.66 -9.49
C PRO A 320 -7.89 25.21 -9.40
N THR A 321 -9.19 25.06 -9.12
CA THR A 321 -9.83 23.74 -9.07
C THR A 321 -9.92 23.11 -10.45
N ASP A 322 -9.35 21.92 -10.59
CA ASP A 322 -9.31 21.16 -11.83
C ASP A 322 -9.87 19.75 -11.59
N TYR A 323 -11.13 19.56 -11.98
CA TYR A 323 -11.85 18.29 -11.83
C TYR A 323 -11.37 17.20 -12.79
N THR A 324 -10.48 17.50 -13.74
CA THR A 324 -9.89 16.48 -14.62
C THR A 324 -8.76 15.69 -13.94
N LYS A 325 -8.21 16.22 -12.84
CA LYS A 325 -7.16 15.60 -12.05
C LYS A 325 -7.72 14.63 -11.02
N THR A 326 -6.97 13.57 -10.75
CA THR A 326 -7.35 12.62 -9.69
C THR A 326 -7.27 13.28 -8.32
N ILE A 327 -8.04 12.78 -7.35
CA ILE A 327 -8.04 13.24 -5.95
C ILE A 327 -6.60 13.28 -5.40
N GLU A 328 -5.80 12.24 -5.66
CA GLU A 328 -4.40 12.17 -5.22
C GLU A 328 -3.51 13.25 -5.83
N GLN A 329 -3.67 13.54 -7.12
CA GLN A 329 -2.93 14.62 -7.78
C GLN A 329 -3.30 15.99 -7.18
N ARG A 330 -4.57 16.20 -6.88
CA ARG A 330 -5.06 17.43 -6.24
C ARG A 330 -4.51 17.59 -4.82
N ARG A 331 -4.53 16.52 -4.01
CA ARG A 331 -3.90 16.48 -2.67
C ARG A 331 -2.41 16.78 -2.72
N ALA A 332 -1.69 16.20 -3.70
CA ALA A 332 -0.26 16.42 -3.87
C ALA A 332 0.06 17.90 -4.17
N ALA A 333 -0.73 18.55 -5.03
CA ALA A 333 -0.58 19.97 -5.35
C ALA A 333 -0.83 20.87 -4.13
N ILE A 334 -1.90 20.59 -3.35
CA ILE A 334 -2.19 21.28 -2.09
C ILE A 334 -1.02 21.16 -1.12
N LYS A 335 -0.52 19.94 -0.88
CA LYS A 335 0.61 19.68 0.03
C LYS A 335 1.90 20.36 -0.45
N ALA A 336 2.14 20.41 -1.76
CA ALA A 336 3.29 21.11 -2.31
C ALA A 336 3.22 22.61 -2.02
N ARG A 337 2.04 23.22 -2.18
CA ARG A 337 1.82 24.63 -1.88
C ARG A 337 1.87 24.95 -0.38
N GLN A 338 1.37 24.02 0.45
CA GLN A 338 1.49 24.08 1.91
C GLN A 338 2.95 24.06 2.38
N ARG A 339 3.83 23.32 1.70
CA ARG A 339 5.28 23.34 1.98
C ARG A 339 5.99 24.57 1.42
N ALA A 340 5.52 25.08 0.28
CA ALA A 340 6.11 26.23 -0.40
C ALA A 340 5.82 27.58 0.26
N THR A 341 4.86 27.64 1.19
CA THR A 341 4.52 28.85 1.98
C THR A 341 5.52 29.13 3.12
N GLY A 342 6.80 28.80 2.90
CA GLY A 342 7.90 29.23 3.75
C GLY A 342 8.15 30.74 3.63
N THR A 343 8.83 31.32 4.63
CA THR A 343 9.12 32.75 4.72
C THR A 343 9.91 33.22 3.48
N THR A 344 9.31 34.09 2.66
CA THR A 344 10.03 34.77 1.58
C THR A 344 11.12 35.64 2.18
N THR A 345 12.37 35.24 1.99
CA THR A 345 13.52 36.05 2.38
C THR A 345 13.83 37.07 1.28
N LEU A 346 14.39 38.21 1.66
CA LEU A 346 14.90 39.23 0.73
C LEU A 346 15.81 38.62 -0.34
N ASP A 347 16.71 37.73 0.06
CA ASP A 347 17.64 37.05 -0.86
C ASP A 347 16.92 36.20 -1.89
N MET A 348 15.85 35.50 -1.49
CA MET A 348 15.05 34.69 -2.42
C MET A 348 14.33 35.60 -3.43
N LEU A 349 13.76 36.70 -2.97
CA LEU A 349 13.09 37.68 -3.82
C LEU A 349 14.08 38.35 -4.79
N TYR A 350 15.27 38.71 -4.32
CA TYR A 350 16.35 39.28 -5.13
C TYR A 350 16.81 38.31 -6.22
N ASN A 351 17.04 37.05 -5.85
CA ASN A 351 17.46 36.01 -6.78
C ASN A 351 16.41 35.71 -7.85
N LEU A 352 15.13 35.75 -7.48
CA LEU A 352 14.02 35.61 -8.42
C LEU A 352 13.95 36.82 -9.37
N ALA A 353 13.96 38.03 -8.82
CA ALA A 353 13.77 39.25 -9.57
C ALA A 353 14.91 39.52 -10.57
N ARG A 354 16.17 39.26 -10.17
CA ARG A 354 17.34 39.42 -11.05
C ARG A 354 17.36 38.50 -12.27
N THR A 355 16.57 37.43 -12.26
CA THR A 355 16.44 36.50 -13.41
C THR A 355 15.68 37.15 -14.56
N TYR A 356 14.80 38.12 -14.26
CA TYR A 356 14.00 38.84 -15.25
C TYR A 356 14.62 40.18 -15.62
N TYR A 357 14.95 40.99 -14.61
CA TYR A 357 15.46 42.35 -14.79
C TYR A 357 16.60 42.61 -13.81
N ASN A 358 17.56 43.44 -14.19
CA ASN A 358 18.54 43.92 -13.21
C ASN A 358 17.82 44.83 -12.21
N VAL A 359 17.73 44.43 -10.94
CA VAL A 359 16.94 45.14 -9.94
C VAL A 359 17.68 45.28 -8.61
N GLU A 360 17.32 46.30 -7.86
CA GLU A 360 17.66 46.47 -6.45
C GLU A 360 16.38 46.46 -5.61
N ILE A 361 16.43 45.78 -4.46
CA ILE A 361 15.27 45.63 -3.57
C ILE A 361 15.53 46.40 -2.29
N THR A 362 14.59 47.26 -1.91
CA THR A 362 14.62 48.02 -0.66
C THR A 362 13.37 47.69 0.16
N GLU A 363 13.56 47.33 1.43
CA GLU A 363 12.44 47.20 2.37
C GLU A 363 12.10 48.56 2.98
N ASN A 364 10.80 48.87 3.04
CA ASN A 364 10.27 49.99 3.79
C ASN A 364 9.34 49.46 4.90
N PRO A 365 9.91 49.06 6.06
CA PRO A 365 9.14 48.45 7.15
C PRO A 365 8.06 49.38 7.72
N ALA A 366 8.25 50.69 7.64
CA ALA A 366 7.30 51.67 8.17
C ALA A 366 5.96 51.68 7.42
N ASN A 367 5.98 51.33 6.13
CA ASN A 367 4.80 51.31 5.27
C ASN A 367 4.35 49.90 4.87
N TYR A 368 4.96 48.84 5.43
CA TYR A 368 4.72 47.45 5.02
C TYR A 368 4.90 47.24 3.51
N GLU A 369 5.96 47.82 2.95
CA GLU A 369 6.18 47.89 1.51
C GLU A 369 7.58 47.40 1.12
N ILE A 370 7.64 46.67 0.00
CA ILE A 370 8.88 46.31 -0.69
C ILE A 370 8.94 47.09 -2.00
N ILE A 371 10.04 47.81 -2.21
CA ILE A 371 10.29 48.59 -3.41
C ILE A 371 11.31 47.84 -4.27
N ILE A 372 10.93 47.51 -5.51
CA ILE A 372 11.79 46.86 -6.49
C ILE A 372 12.15 47.90 -7.56
N ASN A 373 13.39 48.37 -7.51
CA ASN A 373 13.93 49.36 -8.44
C ASN A 373 14.63 48.66 -9.61
N GLY A 374 14.19 48.89 -10.84
CA GLY A 374 14.89 48.45 -12.05
C GLY A 374 16.15 49.28 -12.31
N VAL A 375 17.32 48.65 -12.35
CA VAL A 375 18.61 49.29 -12.60
C VAL A 375 18.95 49.17 -14.09
N GLY A 376 19.11 50.30 -14.77
CA GLY A 376 19.52 50.35 -16.18
C GLY A 376 18.41 49.98 -17.17
N THR A 377 17.15 49.89 -16.73
CA THR A 377 15.99 49.74 -17.61
C THR A 377 15.20 51.05 -17.59
N ASN A 378 15.17 51.73 -18.74
CA ASN A 378 14.34 52.91 -18.95
C ASN A 378 12.94 52.49 -19.43
N GLY A 379 11.91 53.26 -19.06
CA GLY A 379 10.54 53.02 -19.50
C GLY A 379 9.88 51.80 -18.85
N ILE A 380 8.72 51.41 -19.39
CA ILE A 380 7.94 50.25 -18.94
C ILE A 380 8.44 48.99 -19.68
N PRO A 381 8.95 47.97 -18.96
CA PRO A 381 9.39 46.75 -19.62
C PRO A 381 8.22 45.99 -20.29
N PRO A 382 8.43 45.35 -21.47
CA PRO A 382 7.36 44.66 -22.21
C PRO A 382 6.64 43.55 -21.43
N ASN A 383 7.34 42.85 -20.53
CA ASN A 383 6.80 41.70 -19.78
C ASN A 383 6.53 42.05 -18.30
N LEU A 384 6.31 43.33 -17.99
CA LEU A 384 6.15 43.79 -16.61
C LEU A 384 4.95 43.12 -15.89
N ASP A 385 3.84 42.88 -16.57
CA ASP A 385 2.65 42.32 -15.94
C ASP A 385 2.80 40.85 -15.57
N GLU A 386 3.52 40.07 -16.38
CA GLU A 386 3.89 38.70 -16.06
C GLU A 386 4.85 38.67 -14.86
N PHE A 387 5.83 39.59 -14.84
CA PHE A 387 6.77 39.74 -13.74
C PHE A 387 6.08 40.12 -12.41
N LYS A 388 5.13 41.07 -12.46
CA LYS A 388 4.30 41.44 -11.30
C LYS A 388 3.54 40.24 -10.73
N ALA A 389 2.97 39.40 -11.60
CA ALA A 389 2.23 38.22 -11.17
C ALA A 389 3.13 37.21 -10.44
N ILE A 390 4.33 36.97 -10.97
CA ILE A 390 5.32 36.05 -10.38
C ILE A 390 5.82 36.57 -9.03
N VAL A 391 6.17 37.85 -8.95
CA VAL A 391 6.61 38.48 -7.70
C VAL A 391 5.49 38.44 -6.65
N ARG A 392 4.25 38.70 -7.07
CA ARG A 392 3.11 38.69 -6.16
C ARG A 392 2.79 37.31 -5.59
N ASP A 393 3.09 36.26 -6.34
CA ASP A 393 2.93 34.87 -5.89
C ASP A 393 3.86 34.51 -4.73
N VAL A 394 5.05 35.13 -4.71
CA VAL A 394 6.10 34.87 -3.72
C VAL A 394 6.03 35.85 -2.55
N VAL A 395 5.61 37.10 -2.77
CA VAL A 395 5.54 38.09 -1.68
C VAL A 395 4.27 37.88 -0.83
N PRO A 396 4.38 37.83 0.52
CA PRO A 396 3.24 37.70 1.42
C PRO A 396 2.10 38.70 1.14
N ALA A 397 0.86 38.25 1.33
CA ALA A 397 -0.33 39.04 1.00
C ALA A 397 -0.38 40.42 1.70
N HIS A 398 0.21 40.54 2.89
CA HIS A 398 0.17 41.74 3.73
C HIS A 398 1.26 42.79 3.40
N LEU A 399 2.19 42.49 2.48
CA LEU A 399 3.20 43.44 2.03
C LEU A 399 2.81 44.02 0.67
N ALA A 400 2.86 45.34 0.55
CA ALA A 400 2.75 46.04 -0.72
C ALA A 400 4.04 45.86 -1.54
N VAL A 401 3.90 45.75 -2.87
CA VAL A 401 5.06 45.69 -3.77
C VAL A 401 4.93 46.80 -4.80
N THR A 402 5.92 47.69 -4.82
CA THR A 402 5.99 48.82 -5.74
C THR A 402 7.16 48.62 -6.68
N PHE A 403 6.90 48.79 -7.99
CA PHE A 403 7.91 48.69 -9.04
C PHE A 403 8.23 50.08 -9.57
N THR A 404 9.51 50.42 -9.59
CA THR A 404 10.03 51.71 -10.04
C THR A 404 11.06 51.45 -11.14
N PHE A 405 10.88 52.06 -12.30
CA PHE A 405 11.82 51.97 -13.42
C PHE A 405 12.32 53.36 -13.79
N GLY A 406 13.52 53.41 -14.38
CA GLY A 406 14.11 54.66 -14.85
C GLY A 406 13.23 55.32 -15.91
N SER A 407 13.25 56.64 -15.96
CA SER A 407 12.68 57.43 -17.05
C SER A 407 13.81 58.07 -17.83
N LEU A 408 13.66 58.16 -19.15
CA LEU A 408 14.61 58.85 -20.00
C LEU A 408 14.42 60.36 -19.85
N TYR A 409 15.43 61.06 -19.34
CA TYR A 409 15.41 62.52 -19.28
C TYR A 409 16.09 63.13 -20.50
N TRP A 410 15.62 64.31 -20.91
CA TRP A 410 16.22 65.06 -22.02
C TRP A 410 17.72 65.35 -21.81
N LEU A 411 18.11 65.59 -20.55
CA LEU A 411 19.51 65.81 -20.16
C LEU A 411 20.40 64.58 -20.41
N ASP A 412 19.87 63.36 -20.26
CA ASP A 412 20.62 62.13 -20.49
C ASP A 412 20.85 61.90 -21.99
N LEU A 413 19.87 62.27 -22.82
CA LEU A 413 19.97 62.23 -24.28
C LEU A 413 20.98 63.26 -24.82
N ASP A 414 21.00 64.45 -24.23
CA ASP A 414 21.94 65.54 -24.58
C ASP A 414 23.38 65.16 -24.18
N ALA A 415 23.55 64.56 -22.99
CA ALA A 415 24.83 64.04 -22.53
C ALA A 415 25.35 62.88 -23.40
N ALA A 416 24.48 61.99 -23.88
CA ALA A 416 24.82 60.89 -24.77
C ALA A 416 24.95 61.29 -26.25
N VAL A 417 24.73 62.58 -26.58
CA VAL A 417 24.84 63.13 -27.95
C VAL A 417 23.96 62.38 -28.96
N VAL A 418 22.74 62.02 -28.55
CA VAL A 418 21.81 61.26 -29.40
C VAL A 418 21.30 62.17 -30.52
N THR A 419 21.66 61.86 -31.76
CA THR A 419 21.20 62.63 -32.93
C THR A 419 19.80 62.20 -33.37
N PHE A 420 19.05 63.11 -34.01
CA PHE A 420 17.75 62.78 -34.61
C PHE A 420 17.81 61.60 -35.58
N ASN A 421 18.87 61.50 -36.39
CA ASN A 421 19.07 60.39 -37.31
C ASN A 421 19.20 59.03 -36.59
N THR A 422 19.73 59.02 -35.36
CA THR A 422 19.84 57.81 -34.52
C THR A 422 18.49 57.48 -33.89
N ALA A 423 17.76 58.48 -33.42
CA ALA A 423 16.45 58.31 -32.79
C ALA A 423 15.38 57.78 -33.78
N GLU A 424 15.38 58.27 -35.02
CA GLU A 424 14.40 57.92 -36.05
C GLU A 424 14.48 56.46 -36.52
N THR A 425 15.55 55.74 -36.17
CA THR A 425 15.70 54.30 -36.46
C THR A 425 14.93 53.38 -35.51
N LYS A 426 14.36 53.92 -34.43
CA LYS A 426 13.66 53.17 -33.38
C LYS A 426 12.19 53.59 -33.32
N SER A 427 11.28 52.66 -32.99
CA SER A 427 9.92 53.04 -32.58
C SER A 427 9.96 53.78 -31.24
N TRP A 428 8.89 54.49 -30.88
CA TRP A 428 8.78 55.17 -29.59
C TRP A 428 9.03 54.22 -28.41
N ASP A 429 8.42 53.03 -28.43
CA ASP A 429 8.62 52.00 -27.39
C ASP A 429 10.08 51.53 -27.29
N GLN A 430 10.75 51.39 -28.43
CA GLN A 430 12.17 51.01 -28.48
C GLN A 430 13.07 52.15 -28.03
N PHE A 431 12.69 53.41 -28.30
CA PHE A 431 13.44 54.59 -27.93
C PHE A 431 13.39 54.83 -26.42
N GLU A 432 12.21 54.75 -25.80
CA GLU A 432 12.01 54.95 -24.35
C GLU A 432 12.65 53.87 -23.48
N THR A 433 12.90 52.69 -24.03
CA THR A 433 13.53 51.57 -23.33
C THR A 433 15.03 51.45 -23.62
N SER A 434 15.57 52.31 -24.48
CA SER A 434 16.98 52.30 -24.84
C SER A 434 17.87 52.87 -23.73
N THR A 435 19.03 52.24 -23.57
CA THR A 435 20.18 52.80 -22.86
C THR A 435 21.09 53.49 -23.87
N PHE A 436 21.46 54.75 -23.61
CA PHE A 436 22.31 55.58 -24.47
C PHE A 436 23.65 55.88 -23.80
#